data_AF-A0A5D0MAZ3-F1
#
_entry.id   AF-A0A5D0MAZ3-F1
#
_cell.length_a   1.000
_cell.length_b   1.000
_cell.length_c   1.000
_cell.angle_alpha   90.00
_cell.angle_beta   90.00
_cell.angle_gamma   90.00
#
_symmetry.space_group_name_H-M   'P 1'
#
loop_
_entity.id
_entity.type
_entity.pdbx_description
1 polymer ?
#
loop_
_entity_poly.entity_id
_entity_poly.type
_entity_poly.pdbx_seq_one_letter_code
_entity_poly.pdbx_strand_id
1 'polypeptide(L)'
;MYKKLFLILFVLMIITSAFPQDDSTVPFAGIRLKDTDRGPQILDIVENSPADKINLKKGDIITHINNRKIENTSEFLLKLYSFDPKERIEINYIRDNKKYSKKMILTERTDDYAYIFKNLPSLIKYYKIKLMGNLMDEKGFAAENLNKQLFEYFGVESGVIVTYVKENSIAEKRGFRAGDIITKMNDKNIKHTIDFREVYDNNKKIKFFIKRKKKNVEIELEK
;
A
#
# COMPACT_ATOMS: atom_id res chain seq x y z
N MET A 1 28.86 17.16 -11.01
CA MET A 1 28.61 15.82 -10.44
C MET A 1 27.94 15.83 -9.07
N TYR A 2 28.27 16.79 -8.18
CA TYR A 2 27.73 16.88 -6.81
C TYR A 2 26.22 17.13 -6.65
N LYS A 3 25.56 17.83 -7.60
CA LYS A 3 24.10 18.09 -7.51
C LYS A 3 23.22 16.82 -7.59
N LYS A 4 23.64 15.79 -8.35
CA LYS A 4 22.92 14.50 -8.43
C LYS A 4 23.10 13.68 -7.15
N LEU A 5 24.29 13.69 -6.57
CA LEU A 5 24.60 12.96 -5.33
C LEU A 5 23.86 13.57 -4.12
N PHE A 6 23.78 14.91 -4.06
CA PHE A 6 23.04 15.62 -3.01
C PHE A 6 21.54 15.34 -3.07
N LEU A 7 20.96 15.27 -4.27
CA LEU A 7 19.55 14.92 -4.45
C LEU A 7 19.25 13.47 -4.00
N ILE A 8 20.15 12.53 -4.28
CA ILE A 8 20.01 11.12 -3.87
C ILE A 8 20.08 10.98 -2.33
N LEU A 9 21.02 11.68 -1.68
CA LEU A 9 21.13 11.71 -0.21
C LEU A 9 19.94 12.38 0.47
N PHE A 10 19.42 13.47 -0.10
CA PHE A 10 18.24 14.16 0.44
C PHE A 10 16.97 13.30 0.32
N VAL A 11 16.83 12.58 -0.79
CA VAL A 11 15.77 11.58 -0.99
C VAL A 11 15.91 10.44 0.02
N LEU A 12 17.12 9.94 0.28
CA LEU A 12 17.37 8.92 1.30
C LEU A 12 16.99 9.39 2.72
N MET A 13 17.27 10.64 3.06
CA MET A 13 17.00 11.19 4.40
C MET A 13 15.50 11.31 4.70
N ILE A 14 14.69 11.63 3.68
CA ILE A 14 13.21 11.69 3.74
C ILE A 14 12.58 10.27 3.77
N ILE A 15 13.34 9.24 3.40
CA ILE A 15 12.89 7.84 3.45
C ILE A 15 13.07 7.25 4.87
N THR A 16 14.04 7.75 5.65
CA THR A 16 14.40 7.18 6.97
C THR A 16 13.77 7.84 8.20
N SER A 17 13.27 9.09 8.10
CA SER A 17 12.64 9.75 9.26
C SER A 17 11.19 9.32 9.44
N ALA A 18 10.79 9.01 10.68
CA ALA A 18 9.39 8.90 11.06
C ALA A 18 8.62 10.13 10.53
N PHE A 19 7.44 9.92 9.95
CA PHE A 19 6.59 11.03 9.54
C PHE A 19 6.29 11.88 10.78
N PRO A 20 6.57 13.20 10.76
CA PRO A 20 6.10 14.06 11.83
C PRO A 20 4.57 13.90 11.95
N GLN A 21 4.04 13.92 13.17
CA GLN A 21 2.59 13.99 13.37
C GLN A 21 2.10 15.25 12.64
N ASP A 22 1.33 15.04 11.58
CA ASP A 22 0.84 16.08 10.69
C ASP A 22 -0.69 16.04 10.76
N ASP A 23 -1.29 17.08 11.36
CA ASP A 23 -2.74 17.24 11.47
C ASP A 23 -3.39 17.56 10.10
N SER A 24 -2.60 17.60 9.02
CA SER A 24 -3.11 17.79 7.67
C SER A 24 -4.10 16.68 7.29
N THR A 25 -5.18 17.09 6.64
CA THR A 25 -6.18 16.17 6.12
C THR A 25 -5.97 15.90 4.64
N VAL A 26 -6.40 14.72 4.20
CA VAL A 26 -6.42 14.32 2.79
C VAL A 26 -7.83 14.05 2.31
N PRO A 27 -8.11 14.15 1.01
CA PRO A 27 -9.38 13.71 0.47
C PRO A 27 -9.59 12.22 0.72
N PHE A 28 -10.80 11.88 1.14
CA PHE A 28 -11.20 10.54 1.50
C PHE A 28 -12.45 10.13 0.73
N ALA A 29 -12.35 9.02 -0.01
CA ALA A 29 -13.47 8.42 -0.73
C ALA A 29 -14.10 7.22 0.01
N GLY A 30 -13.36 6.57 0.91
CA GLY A 30 -13.81 5.36 1.61
C GLY A 30 -13.80 4.08 0.80
N ILE A 31 -12.87 3.95 -0.15
CA ILE A 31 -12.73 2.77 -1.01
C ILE A 31 -11.42 2.05 -0.67
N ARG A 32 -11.48 0.74 -0.45
CA ARG A 32 -10.30 -0.14 -0.44
C ARG A 32 -10.24 -0.89 -1.76
N LEU A 33 -9.10 -0.81 -2.45
CA LEU A 33 -8.90 -1.39 -3.77
C LEU A 33 -7.87 -2.52 -3.72
N LYS A 34 -8.00 -3.42 -4.70
CA LYS A 34 -6.97 -4.40 -5.07
C LYS A 34 -6.78 -4.37 -6.59
N ASP A 35 -5.57 -4.62 -7.07
CA ASP A 35 -5.32 -4.73 -8.50
C ASP A 35 -5.77 -6.09 -9.04
N THR A 36 -6.32 -6.08 -10.25
CA THR A 36 -6.75 -7.27 -11.00
C THR A 36 -6.42 -7.06 -12.48
N ASP A 37 -6.47 -8.12 -13.29
CA ASP A 37 -6.24 -8.03 -14.74
C ASP A 37 -7.21 -7.09 -15.48
N ARG A 38 -8.35 -6.76 -14.86
CA ARG A 38 -9.36 -5.85 -15.41
C ARG A 38 -9.23 -4.41 -14.90
N GLY A 39 -8.26 -4.14 -14.02
CA GLY A 39 -8.07 -2.85 -13.33
C GLY A 39 -8.33 -2.93 -11.82
N PRO A 40 -8.31 -1.78 -11.11
CA PRO A 40 -8.46 -1.74 -9.67
C PRO A 40 -9.91 -2.04 -9.26
N GLN A 41 -10.08 -3.15 -8.54
CA GLN A 41 -11.36 -3.63 -8.05
C GLN A 41 -11.59 -3.20 -6.60
N ILE A 42 -12.80 -2.74 -6.29
CA ILE A 42 -13.24 -2.48 -4.92
C ILE A 42 -13.25 -3.79 -4.14
N LEU A 43 -12.36 -3.88 -3.16
CA LEU A 43 -12.30 -4.98 -2.20
C LEU A 43 -13.33 -4.79 -1.08
N ASP A 44 -13.45 -3.55 -0.60
CA ASP A 44 -14.25 -3.19 0.57
C ASP A 44 -14.59 -1.70 0.56
N ILE A 45 -15.67 -1.32 1.22
CA ILE A 45 -16.16 0.07 1.31
C ILE A 45 -16.34 0.42 2.77
N VAL A 46 -15.81 1.57 3.16
CA VAL A 46 -15.97 2.09 4.51
C VAL A 46 -17.41 2.58 4.68
N GLU A 47 -18.08 2.07 5.71
CA GLU A 47 -19.46 2.46 6.04
C GLU A 47 -19.58 3.99 6.25
N ASN A 48 -20.69 4.58 5.81
CA ASN A 48 -20.98 6.01 5.89
C ASN A 48 -20.02 6.93 5.10
N SER A 49 -19.12 6.35 4.29
CA SER A 49 -18.20 7.10 3.43
C SER A 49 -18.87 7.69 2.18
N PRO A 50 -18.20 8.59 1.43
CA PRO A 50 -18.69 9.06 0.14
C PRO A 50 -19.04 7.93 -0.84
N ALA A 51 -18.18 6.91 -0.94
CA ALA A 51 -18.40 5.76 -1.80
C ALA A 51 -19.64 4.93 -1.39
N ASP A 52 -19.85 4.77 -0.09
CA ASP A 52 -21.01 4.07 0.46
C ASP A 52 -22.31 4.82 0.16
N LYS A 53 -22.33 6.14 0.40
CA LYS A 53 -23.48 7.01 0.13
C LYS A 53 -23.92 6.98 -1.33
N ILE A 54 -22.99 6.79 -2.26
CA ILE A 54 -23.31 6.66 -3.68
C ILE A 54 -23.55 5.22 -4.11
N ASN A 55 -23.62 4.24 -3.19
CA ASN A 55 -23.84 2.83 -3.50
C ASN A 55 -22.83 2.24 -4.49
N LEU A 56 -21.55 2.59 -4.36
CA LEU A 56 -20.49 1.71 -4.85
C LEU A 56 -20.56 0.38 -4.09
N LYS A 57 -20.04 -0.70 -4.66
CA LYS A 57 -20.09 -2.04 -4.06
C LYS A 57 -18.77 -2.77 -4.23
N LYS A 58 -18.49 -3.70 -3.32
CA LYS A 58 -17.44 -4.69 -3.49
C LYS A 58 -17.60 -5.40 -4.84
N GLY A 59 -16.52 -5.51 -5.58
CA GLY A 59 -16.49 -6.12 -6.91
C GLY A 59 -16.50 -5.12 -8.07
N ASP A 60 -16.90 -3.86 -7.85
CA ASP A 60 -16.84 -2.81 -8.86
C ASP A 60 -15.39 -2.59 -9.32
N ILE A 61 -15.18 -2.39 -10.62
CA ILE A 61 -13.86 -2.09 -11.19
C ILE A 61 -13.82 -0.61 -11.53
N ILE A 62 -12.97 0.15 -10.85
CA ILE A 62 -12.81 1.58 -11.13
C ILE A 62 -12.03 1.76 -12.42
N THR A 63 -12.55 2.60 -13.31
CA THR A 63 -11.94 2.85 -14.62
C THR A 63 -11.48 4.29 -14.79
N HIS A 64 -12.18 5.26 -14.22
CA HIS A 64 -11.81 6.68 -14.31
C HIS A 64 -12.18 7.44 -13.03
N ILE A 65 -11.41 8.48 -12.72
CA ILE A 65 -11.82 9.58 -11.84
C ILE A 65 -11.88 10.85 -12.68
N ASN A 66 -13.06 11.48 -12.75
CA ASN A 66 -13.40 12.49 -13.74
C ASN A 66 -13.00 11.98 -15.14
N ASN A 67 -12.24 12.76 -15.89
CA ASN A 67 -11.76 12.40 -17.24
C ASN A 67 -10.41 11.66 -17.23
N ARG A 68 -9.91 11.24 -16.05
CA ARG A 68 -8.59 10.60 -15.91
C ARG A 68 -8.76 9.08 -15.76
N LYS A 69 -8.29 8.32 -16.76
CA LYS A 69 -8.27 6.84 -16.74
C LYS A 69 -7.47 6.32 -15.54
N ILE A 70 -7.89 5.23 -14.92
CA ILE A 70 -7.23 4.57 -13.80
C ILE A 70 -6.87 3.15 -14.21
N GLU A 71 -5.58 2.81 -14.21
CA GLU A 71 -5.12 1.45 -14.56
C GLU A 71 -4.92 0.55 -13.33
N ASN A 72 -4.60 1.13 -12.18
CA ASN A 72 -4.26 0.41 -10.95
C ASN A 72 -4.54 1.25 -9.70
N THR A 73 -4.38 0.62 -8.55
CA THR A 73 -4.66 1.17 -7.22
C THR A 73 -3.73 2.34 -6.90
N SER A 74 -2.45 2.26 -7.29
CA SER A 74 -1.51 3.37 -7.07
C SER A 74 -1.91 4.63 -7.84
N GLU A 75 -2.32 4.48 -9.11
CA GLU A 75 -2.85 5.58 -9.90
C GLU A 75 -4.14 6.16 -9.34
N PHE A 76 -5.03 5.29 -8.84
CA PHE A 76 -6.24 5.73 -8.17
C PHE A 76 -5.91 6.65 -6.99
N LEU A 77 -5.02 6.20 -6.10
CA LEU A 77 -4.60 6.98 -4.92
C LEU A 77 -3.94 8.29 -5.33
N LEU A 78 -3.01 8.26 -6.28
CA LEU A 78 -2.35 9.46 -6.80
C LEU A 78 -3.33 10.51 -7.33
N LYS A 79 -4.36 10.07 -8.07
CA LYS A 79 -5.37 10.96 -8.63
C LYS A 79 -6.34 11.42 -7.54
N LEU A 80 -6.81 10.53 -6.67
CA LEU A 80 -7.69 10.88 -5.55
C LEU A 80 -7.06 11.98 -4.68
N TYR A 81 -5.81 11.80 -4.31
CA TYR A 81 -5.08 12.75 -3.47
C TYR A 81 -4.53 13.97 -4.22
N SER A 82 -4.83 14.10 -5.51
CA SER A 82 -4.61 15.35 -6.26
C SER A 82 -5.80 16.32 -6.17
N PHE A 83 -6.90 15.89 -5.56
CA PHE A 83 -8.09 16.71 -5.29
C PHE A 83 -8.05 17.26 -3.88
N ASP A 84 -8.87 18.28 -3.63
CA ASP A 84 -9.06 18.82 -2.30
C ASP A 84 -10.15 18.05 -1.52
N PRO A 85 -10.08 17.99 -0.19
CA PRO A 85 -11.23 17.58 0.60
C PRO A 85 -12.45 18.45 0.28
N LYS A 86 -13.65 17.88 0.35
CA LYS A 86 -14.93 18.55 0.01
C LYS A 86 -15.10 18.86 -1.48
N GLU A 87 -14.12 18.51 -2.32
CA GLU A 87 -14.26 18.58 -3.78
C GLU A 87 -15.24 17.51 -4.29
N ARG A 88 -15.98 17.85 -5.35
CA ARG A 88 -16.87 16.93 -6.04
C ARG A 88 -16.14 16.25 -7.19
N ILE A 89 -16.14 14.92 -7.19
CA ILE A 89 -15.55 14.11 -8.26
C ILE A 89 -16.57 13.14 -8.85
N GLU A 90 -16.30 12.68 -10.07
CA GLU A 90 -17.04 11.65 -10.79
C GLU A 90 -16.23 10.36 -10.85
N ILE A 91 -16.80 9.24 -10.43
CA ILE A 91 -16.19 7.92 -10.49
C ILE A 91 -16.88 7.10 -11.57
N ASN A 92 -16.10 6.67 -12.56
CA ASN A 92 -16.55 5.73 -13.57
C ASN A 92 -16.10 4.32 -13.20
N TYR A 93 -17.01 3.35 -13.26
CA TYR A 93 -16.73 1.98 -12.87
C TYR A 93 -17.49 0.96 -13.72
N ILE A 94 -17.06 -0.30 -13.66
CA ILE A 94 -17.73 -1.44 -14.30
C ILE A 94 -18.31 -2.33 -13.21
N ARG A 95 -19.58 -2.71 -13.38
CA ARG A 95 -20.29 -3.72 -12.58
C ARG A 95 -21.06 -4.62 -13.54
N ASP A 96 -20.91 -5.94 -13.43
CA ASP A 96 -21.57 -6.91 -14.32
C ASP A 96 -21.36 -6.59 -15.81
N ASN A 97 -20.12 -6.24 -16.19
CA ASN A 97 -19.69 -5.84 -17.54
C ASN A 97 -20.40 -4.60 -18.12
N LYS A 98 -21.18 -3.87 -17.32
CA LYS A 98 -21.80 -2.60 -17.70
C LYS A 98 -21.04 -1.43 -17.09
N LYS A 99 -20.95 -0.33 -17.83
CA LYS A 99 -20.30 0.90 -17.39
C LYS A 99 -21.29 1.78 -16.63
N TYR A 100 -20.84 2.35 -15.52
CA TYR A 100 -21.60 3.26 -14.68
C TYR A 100 -20.75 4.49 -14.36
N SER A 101 -21.44 5.60 -14.08
CA SER A 101 -20.83 6.82 -13.56
C SER A 101 -21.62 7.33 -12.37
N LYS A 102 -20.93 7.76 -11.31
CA LYS A 102 -21.53 8.40 -10.13
C LYS A 102 -20.67 9.52 -9.60
N LYS A 103 -21.32 10.61 -9.16
CA LYS A 103 -20.66 11.76 -8.53
C LYS A 103 -20.70 11.63 -7.02
N MET A 104 -19.59 11.94 -6.35
CA MET A 104 -19.50 12.01 -4.89
C MET A 104 -18.73 13.26 -4.45
N ILE A 105 -18.96 13.68 -3.21
CA ILE A 105 -18.19 14.74 -2.55
C ILE A 105 -17.21 14.07 -1.61
N LEU A 106 -15.92 14.36 -1.78
CA LEU A 106 -14.85 13.81 -0.94
C LEU A 106 -14.97 14.36 0.48
N THR A 107 -14.70 13.54 1.48
CA THR A 107 -14.57 14.01 2.86
C THR A 107 -13.09 14.18 3.20
N GLU A 108 -12.82 14.63 4.42
CA GLU A 108 -11.46 14.73 4.95
C GLU A 108 -11.18 13.58 5.91
N ARG A 109 -9.92 13.14 5.95
CA ARG A 109 -9.43 12.17 6.94
C ARG A 109 -7.98 12.49 7.28
N THR A 110 -7.59 12.27 8.52
CA THR A 110 -6.18 12.22 8.92
C THR A 110 -5.60 10.86 8.53
N ASP A 111 -4.50 10.86 7.81
CA ASP A 111 -3.93 9.65 7.21
C ASP A 111 -2.42 9.83 7.02
N ASP A 112 -1.66 8.74 7.08
CA ASP A 112 -0.20 8.75 6.88
C ASP A 112 0.20 9.27 5.48
N TYR A 113 -0.74 9.26 4.53
CA TYR A 113 -0.57 9.86 3.21
C TYR A 113 -0.56 11.40 3.22
N ALA A 114 -1.09 12.07 4.25
CA ALA A 114 -1.19 13.54 4.28
C ALA A 114 0.16 14.23 4.15
N TYR A 115 1.14 13.77 4.93
CA TYR A 115 2.50 14.28 4.84
C TYR A 115 3.11 14.09 3.45
N ILE A 116 2.90 12.92 2.83
CA ILE A 116 3.45 12.55 1.52
C ILE A 116 2.92 13.47 0.43
N PHE A 117 1.61 13.74 0.45
CA PHE A 117 0.99 14.53 -0.58
C PHE A 117 1.30 16.02 -0.47
N LYS A 118 1.45 16.51 0.76
CA LYS A 118 1.74 17.92 1.03
C LYS A 118 3.22 18.28 0.84
N ASN A 119 4.13 17.38 1.22
CA ASN A 119 5.55 17.75 1.36
C ASN A 119 6.48 17.12 0.32
N LEU A 120 6.03 16.14 -0.49
CA LEU A 120 6.92 15.45 -1.44
C LEU A 120 6.72 15.89 -2.90
N PRO A 121 7.83 16.12 -3.63
CA PRO A 121 7.81 16.29 -5.08
C PRO A 121 7.12 15.12 -5.82
N SER A 122 6.47 15.40 -6.95
CA SER A 122 5.60 14.46 -7.69
C SER A 122 6.26 13.11 -8.02
N LEU A 123 7.55 13.10 -8.37
CA LEU A 123 8.29 11.87 -8.65
C LEU A 123 8.44 11.00 -7.39
N ILE A 124 8.81 11.62 -6.26
CA ILE A 124 9.00 10.94 -4.98
C ILE A 124 7.65 10.46 -4.43
N LYS A 125 6.59 11.25 -4.60
CA LYS A 125 5.20 10.91 -4.30
C LYS A 125 4.76 9.64 -5.04
N TYR A 126 4.93 9.60 -6.37
CA TYR A 126 4.63 8.41 -7.19
C TYR A 126 5.28 7.14 -6.65
N TYR A 127 6.59 7.18 -6.38
CA TYR A 127 7.30 6.03 -5.85
C TYR A 127 6.81 5.66 -4.43
N LYS A 128 6.68 6.62 -3.50
CA LYS A 128 6.21 6.31 -2.13
C LYS A 128 4.80 5.71 -2.10
N ILE A 129 3.86 6.18 -2.92
CA ILE A 129 2.48 5.65 -2.93
C ILE A 129 2.41 4.26 -3.55
N LYS A 130 3.16 4.04 -4.63
CA LYS A 130 3.32 2.69 -5.21
C LYS A 130 3.87 1.70 -4.17
N LEU A 131 4.67 2.17 -3.23
CA LEU A 131 5.28 1.37 -2.15
C LEU A 131 4.38 1.21 -0.92
N MET A 132 3.36 2.05 -0.74
CA MET A 132 2.46 2.05 0.43
C MET A 132 1.08 1.43 0.19
N GLY A 133 0.66 1.20 -1.07
CA GLY A 133 -0.57 0.48 -1.36
C GLY A 133 -0.51 -0.92 -0.76
N ASN A 134 -1.28 -1.15 0.31
CA ASN A 134 -1.41 -2.38 1.09
C ASN A 134 -1.02 -3.64 0.30
N LEU A 135 -0.02 -4.35 0.81
CA LEU A 135 0.50 -5.61 0.28
C LEU A 135 -0.53 -6.72 0.47
N MET A 136 -1.70 -6.71 -0.18
CA MET A 136 -2.43 -7.97 -0.39
C MET A 136 -1.80 -8.63 -1.61
N ASP A 137 -0.80 -9.47 -1.36
CA ASP A 137 -0.11 -10.14 -2.45
C ASP A 137 -0.94 -11.29 -3.03
N GLU A 138 -0.78 -11.52 -4.34
CA GLU A 138 -1.42 -12.61 -5.10
C GLU A 138 -1.14 -14.00 -4.51
N LYS A 139 -0.01 -14.17 -3.80
CA LYS A 139 0.38 -15.44 -3.14
C LYS A 139 -0.24 -15.62 -1.76
N GLY A 140 -1.07 -14.67 -1.33
CA GLY A 140 -2.00 -14.81 -0.21
C GLY A 140 -1.41 -14.45 1.15
N PHE A 141 -0.55 -13.44 1.24
CA PHE A 141 -0.17 -12.87 2.54
C PHE A 141 -0.12 -11.35 2.48
N ALA A 142 -0.29 -10.73 3.64
CA ALA A 142 -0.16 -9.30 3.82
C ALA A 142 0.89 -8.94 4.84
N ALA A 143 1.66 -7.90 4.53
CA ALA A 143 2.74 -7.42 5.39
C ALA A 143 2.64 -5.90 5.62
N GLU A 144 2.97 -5.49 6.84
CA GLU A 144 2.90 -4.11 7.31
C GLU A 144 4.18 -3.70 8.04
N ASN A 145 4.38 -2.40 8.18
CA ASN A 145 5.48 -1.87 8.97
C ASN A 145 5.24 -2.10 10.46
N LEU A 146 6.32 -2.43 11.17
CA LEU A 146 6.32 -2.45 12.62
C LEU A 146 6.56 -1.04 13.19
N ASN A 147 5.94 -0.74 14.32
CA ASN A 147 6.25 0.45 15.11
C ASN A 147 7.31 0.14 16.19
N LYS A 148 7.81 1.18 16.88
CA LYS A 148 8.87 1.03 17.90
C LYS A 148 8.51 0.06 19.04
N GLN A 149 7.27 0.10 19.52
CA GLN A 149 6.82 -0.78 20.61
C GLN A 149 6.80 -2.24 20.18
N LEU A 150 6.39 -2.52 18.94
CA LEU A 150 6.38 -3.88 18.42
C LEU A 150 7.81 -4.40 18.16
N PHE A 151 8.74 -3.56 17.72
CA PHE A 151 10.16 -3.94 17.61
C PHE A 151 10.73 -4.45 18.94
N GLU A 152 10.47 -3.73 20.03
CA GLU A 152 10.87 -4.12 21.39
C GLU A 152 10.18 -5.43 21.81
N TYR A 153 8.87 -5.55 21.60
CA TYR A 153 8.10 -6.75 21.94
C TYR A 153 8.63 -8.01 21.25
N PHE A 154 8.96 -7.89 19.96
CA PHE A 154 9.42 -9.02 19.15
C PHE A 154 10.94 -9.25 19.21
N GLY A 155 11.69 -8.31 19.80
CA GLY A 155 13.16 -8.38 19.90
C GLY A 155 13.83 -8.34 18.54
N VAL A 156 13.40 -7.43 17.67
CA VAL A 156 14.00 -7.19 16.35
C VAL A 156 14.27 -5.70 16.17
N GLU A 157 15.37 -5.37 15.49
CA GLU A 157 15.75 -3.97 15.25
C GLU A 157 15.03 -3.37 14.04
N SER A 158 14.56 -4.21 13.12
CA SER A 158 13.86 -3.82 11.91
C SER A 158 13.13 -5.00 11.29
N GLY A 159 12.13 -4.74 10.45
CA GLY A 159 11.35 -5.79 9.80
C GLY A 159 9.93 -5.35 9.47
N VAL A 160 9.25 -6.18 8.66
CA VAL A 160 7.81 -6.06 8.38
C VAL A 160 7.07 -7.25 8.96
N ILE A 161 5.90 -7.00 9.54
CA ILE A 161 5.08 -8.05 10.14
C ILE A 161 4.07 -8.56 9.12
N VAL A 162 3.96 -9.88 9.00
CA VAL A 162 2.89 -10.54 8.27
C VAL A 162 1.62 -10.46 9.10
N THR A 163 0.65 -9.64 8.68
CA THR A 163 -0.60 -9.41 9.41
C THR A 163 -1.67 -10.45 9.05
N TYR A 164 -1.61 -10.99 7.83
CA TYR A 164 -2.58 -11.96 7.34
C TYR A 164 -1.90 -12.96 6.42
N VAL A 165 -2.32 -14.22 6.51
CA VAL A 165 -2.03 -15.27 5.53
C VAL A 165 -3.35 -15.93 5.16
N LYS A 166 -3.67 -15.93 3.87
CA LYS A 166 -4.86 -16.53 3.30
C LYS A 166 -4.75 -18.05 3.35
N GLU A 167 -5.81 -18.69 3.80
CA GLU A 167 -5.92 -20.15 3.79
C GLU A 167 -5.81 -20.71 2.37
N ASN A 168 -5.18 -21.88 2.23
CA ASN A 168 -4.90 -22.60 0.99
C ASN A 168 -3.99 -21.85 0.00
N SER A 169 -3.41 -20.73 0.41
CA SER A 169 -2.53 -19.91 -0.43
C SER A 169 -1.13 -20.52 -0.58
N ILE A 170 -0.37 -20.01 -1.55
CA ILE A 170 1.03 -20.42 -1.72
C ILE A 170 1.84 -20.03 -0.49
N ALA A 171 1.57 -18.86 0.10
CA ALA A 171 2.24 -18.42 1.31
C ALA A 171 1.99 -19.37 2.50
N GLU A 172 0.74 -19.78 2.73
CA GLU A 172 0.43 -20.76 3.77
C GLU A 172 1.15 -22.09 3.52
N LYS A 173 1.09 -22.60 2.28
CA LYS A 173 1.76 -23.85 1.88
C LYS A 173 3.28 -23.81 2.05
N ARG A 174 3.90 -22.64 1.85
CA ARG A 174 5.33 -22.40 2.12
C ARG A 174 5.64 -22.17 3.61
N GLY A 175 4.61 -22.10 4.44
CA GLY A 175 4.72 -22.07 5.90
C GLY A 175 4.72 -20.68 6.51
N PHE A 176 4.35 -19.63 5.77
CA PHE A 176 4.14 -18.30 6.32
C PHE A 176 2.96 -18.32 7.30
N ARG A 177 3.02 -17.48 8.33
CA ARG A 177 1.98 -17.35 9.35
C ARG A 177 1.77 -15.88 9.71
N ALA A 178 0.56 -15.52 10.11
CA ALA A 178 0.32 -14.24 10.75
C ALA A 178 1.19 -14.12 12.02
N GLY A 179 1.79 -12.95 12.22
CA GLY A 179 2.76 -12.68 13.27
C GLY A 179 4.21 -13.04 12.93
N ASP A 180 4.49 -13.54 11.73
CA ASP A 180 5.86 -13.62 11.21
C ASP A 180 6.45 -12.23 11.01
N ILE A 181 7.71 -12.03 11.36
CA ILE A 181 8.42 -10.80 11.05
C ILE A 181 9.52 -11.08 10.06
N ILE A 182 9.41 -10.51 8.88
CA ILE A 182 10.39 -10.64 7.82
C ILE A 182 11.47 -9.60 8.04
N THR A 183 12.67 -10.05 8.39
CA THR A 183 13.82 -9.18 8.71
C THR A 183 14.82 -9.10 7.55
N LYS A 184 14.84 -10.09 6.67
CA LYS A 184 15.70 -10.13 5.47
C LYS A 184 15.01 -10.90 4.34
N MET A 185 15.26 -10.48 3.10
CA MET A 185 14.88 -11.22 1.89
C MET A 185 16.08 -11.28 0.95
N ASN A 186 16.46 -12.48 0.52
CA ASN A 186 17.71 -12.75 -0.17
C ASN A 186 18.88 -12.14 0.63
N ASP A 187 19.64 -11.25 0.00
CA ASP A 187 20.78 -10.57 0.62
C ASP A 187 20.43 -9.20 1.23
N LYS A 188 19.18 -8.74 1.12
CA LYS A 188 18.76 -7.42 1.57
C LYS A 188 18.02 -7.46 2.90
N ASN A 189 18.48 -6.67 3.86
CA ASN A 189 17.78 -6.45 5.12
C ASN A 189 16.50 -5.65 4.86
N ILE A 190 15.39 -6.10 5.43
CA ILE A 190 14.07 -5.50 5.25
C ILE A 190 13.78 -4.65 6.46
N LYS A 191 13.75 -3.32 6.28
CA LYS A 191 13.43 -2.39 7.35
C LYS A 191 11.98 -1.95 7.29
N HIS A 192 11.50 -1.72 6.08
CA HIS A 192 10.13 -1.29 5.82
C HIS A 192 9.53 -2.06 4.64
N THR A 193 8.21 -1.91 4.46
CA THR A 193 7.46 -2.49 3.35
C THR A 193 8.01 -2.08 1.97
N ILE A 194 8.75 -0.97 1.90
CA ILE A 194 9.48 -0.52 0.71
C ILE A 194 10.57 -1.50 0.29
N ASP A 195 11.39 -1.95 1.25
CA ASP A 195 12.48 -2.89 1.01
C ASP A 195 11.90 -4.24 0.62
N PHE A 196 10.84 -4.64 1.33
CA PHE A 196 10.09 -5.84 1.04
C PHE A 196 9.64 -5.82 -0.42
N ARG A 197 8.94 -4.75 -0.85
CA ARG A 197 8.38 -4.66 -2.21
C ARG A 197 9.46 -4.65 -3.27
N GLU A 198 10.57 -3.96 -3.05
CA GLU A 198 11.69 -3.93 -3.98
C GLU A 198 12.29 -5.32 -4.21
N VAL A 199 12.56 -6.06 -3.13
CA VAL A 199 13.08 -7.43 -3.27
C VAL A 199 12.00 -8.32 -3.87
N TYR A 200 10.75 -8.16 -3.44
CA TYR A 200 9.65 -8.95 -3.92
C TYR A 200 9.52 -8.83 -5.44
N ASP A 201 9.31 -7.62 -5.97
CA ASP A 201 9.00 -7.40 -7.39
C ASP A 201 10.10 -7.79 -8.35
N ASN A 202 11.36 -7.61 -7.94
CA ASN A 202 12.50 -7.84 -8.82
C ASN A 202 13.02 -9.28 -8.81
N ASN A 203 12.41 -10.18 -8.03
CA ASN A 203 12.90 -11.55 -7.88
C ASN A 203 11.77 -12.57 -8.12
N LYS A 204 12.03 -13.53 -9.00
CA LYS A 204 11.14 -14.69 -9.22
C LYS A 204 11.20 -15.68 -8.05
N LYS A 205 12.39 -15.85 -7.47
CA LYS A 205 12.63 -16.71 -6.31
C LYS A 205 13.19 -15.86 -5.17
N ILE A 206 12.61 -15.99 -3.99
CA ILE A 206 12.96 -15.19 -2.82
C ILE A 206 13.11 -16.10 -1.61
N LYS A 207 14.23 -15.95 -0.90
CA LYS A 207 14.48 -16.54 0.40
C LYS A 207 14.20 -15.52 1.50
N PHE A 208 13.26 -15.82 2.37
CA PHE A 208 12.82 -14.97 3.48
C PHE A 208 13.49 -15.44 4.76
N PHE A 209 14.01 -14.51 5.54
CA PHE A 209 14.48 -14.74 6.89
C PHE A 209 13.50 -14.08 7.85
N ILE A 210 12.93 -14.89 8.72
CA ILE A 210 11.75 -14.57 9.52
C ILE A 210 12.07 -14.76 11.00
N LYS A 211 11.67 -13.79 11.83
CA LYS A 211 11.56 -13.95 13.27
C LYS A 211 10.13 -14.39 13.62
N ARG A 212 10.00 -15.59 14.18
CA ARG A 212 8.72 -16.17 14.63
C ARG A 212 8.85 -16.59 16.10
N LYS A 213 8.10 -15.93 16.99
CA LYS A 213 8.13 -16.21 18.45
C LYS A 213 9.58 -16.32 18.99
N LYS A 214 10.43 -15.37 18.63
CA LYS A 214 11.88 -15.31 18.95
C LYS A 214 12.78 -16.35 18.27
N LYS A 215 12.24 -17.30 17.51
CA LYS A 215 13.02 -18.23 16.68
C LYS A 215 13.25 -17.67 15.28
N ASN A 216 14.37 -18.05 14.67
CA ASN A 216 14.66 -17.71 13.27
C ASN A 216 14.11 -18.83 12.38
N VAL A 217 13.43 -18.46 11.31
CA VAL A 217 12.83 -19.35 10.31
C VAL A 217 13.24 -18.87 8.93
N GLU A 218 13.55 -19.78 8.03
CA GLU A 218 13.80 -19.47 6.63
C GLU A 218 12.71 -20.08 5.77
N ILE A 219 12.18 -19.31 4.83
CA ILE A 219 11.17 -19.77 3.87
C ILE A 219 11.60 -19.36 2.48
N GLU A 220 11.50 -20.26 1.50
CA GLU A 220 11.65 -19.90 0.09
C GLU A 220 10.27 -19.82 -0.58
N LEU A 221 10.07 -18.79 -1.41
CA LEU A 221 8.90 -18.60 -2.26
C LEU A 221 9.35 -18.41 -3.70
N GLU A 222 8.65 -19.05 -4.62
CA GLU A 222 8.81 -18.83 -6.06
C GLU A 222 7.49 -18.30 -6.61
N LYS A 223 7.58 -17.25 -7.44
CA LYS A 223 6.44 -16.55 -8.01
C LYS A 223 5.89 -17.24 -9.24
#